data_AF-A0A7S2J9U4-F1
#
_entry.id   AF-A0A7S2J9U4-F1
#
_cell.length_a   1.000
_cell.length_b   1.000
_cell.length_c   1.000
_cell.angle_alpha   90.00
_cell.angle_beta   90.00
_cell.angle_gamma   90.00
#
_symmetry.space_group_name_H-M   'P 1'
#
loop_
_entity.id
_entity.type
_entity.pdbx_description
1 polymer ?
#
loop_
_entity_poly.entity_id
_entity_poly.type
_entity_poly.pdbx_seq_one_letter_code
_entity_poly.pdbx_strand_id
1 'polypeptide(L)'
;DASPDPSQCSDGPALCPALVQSFLLLGPPPSSFAWLGYFGKIAYHVGDELISLSSLEHCIIRASMSAPRQFLSKFKLPSSRFDWLQTHSVHDPRLNFNLNCGSLSLPPSVPIYRGEILDAQLEWIATRYLRTTVQVSADHVVMIPKVFAWYASDFAHARGIKASAVECAEYAANFLQKKARVRVTVAATTFDSIKYLPFSFHCRTLSLLTDEEMAPHAA
;
A
#
# COMPACT_ATOMS: atom_id res chain seq x y z
N ASP A 1 42.16 12.50 22.18
CA ASP A 1 41.11 11.48 22.34
C ASP A 1 39.92 12.03 23.09
N ALA A 2 38.94 12.54 22.35
CA ALA A 2 37.61 12.85 22.88
C ALA A 2 36.62 12.11 21.99
N SER A 3 36.02 11.05 22.53
CA SER A 3 34.90 10.35 21.90
C SER A 3 33.70 11.30 21.78
N PRO A 4 32.97 11.33 20.65
CA PRO A 4 31.85 12.23 20.49
C PRO A 4 30.65 11.79 21.34
N ASP A 5 29.99 12.79 21.92
CA ASP A 5 28.84 12.75 22.82
C ASP A 5 27.57 12.19 22.12
N PRO A 6 26.89 11.16 22.68
CA PRO A 6 25.71 10.55 22.07
C PRO A 6 24.44 11.43 22.07
N SER A 7 24.47 12.64 22.64
CA SER A 7 23.34 13.57 22.64
C SER A 7 23.23 14.46 21.39
N GLN A 8 24.13 14.33 20.41
CA GLN A 8 24.12 15.12 19.15
C GLN A 8 23.51 14.39 17.93
N CYS A 9 22.69 13.36 18.14
CA CYS A 9 21.87 12.77 17.07
C CYS A 9 20.55 13.55 16.91
N SER A 10 20.63 14.84 16.54
CA SER A 10 19.44 15.68 16.29
C SER A 10 18.99 15.68 14.83
N ASP A 11 19.72 15.02 13.93
CA ASP A 11 19.27 14.74 12.57
C ASP A 11 19.01 13.25 12.44
N GLY A 12 17.79 12.83 12.80
CA GLY A 12 17.34 11.46 12.59
C GLY A 12 17.55 11.10 11.11
N PRO A 13 18.16 9.94 10.78
CA PRO A 13 18.26 9.55 9.39
C PRO A 13 16.82 9.43 8.90
N ALA A 14 16.45 10.32 7.97
CA ALA A 14 15.26 10.17 7.16
C ALA A 14 15.19 8.69 6.81
N LEU A 15 14.14 8.00 7.27
CA LEU A 15 13.84 6.64 6.85
C LEU A 15 13.72 6.71 5.34
N CYS A 16 14.87 6.52 4.67
CA CYS A 16 14.98 6.41 3.24
C CYS A 16 13.98 5.30 2.92
N PRO A 17 12.94 5.56 2.09
CA PRO A 17 11.87 4.60 1.90
C PRO A 17 12.53 3.28 1.59
N ALA A 18 12.39 2.30 2.48
CA ALA A 18 13.26 1.13 2.54
C ALA A 18 13.36 0.43 1.18
N LEU A 19 12.26 0.51 0.42
CA LEU A 19 12.18 0.07 -0.95
C LEU A 19 13.00 0.90 -1.96
N VAL A 20 12.98 2.23 -1.87
CA VAL A 20 13.84 3.12 -2.69
C VAL A 20 15.31 2.81 -2.42
N GLN A 21 15.71 2.67 -1.15
CA GLN A 21 17.07 2.27 -0.81
C GLN A 21 17.41 0.89 -1.37
N SER A 22 16.49 -0.07 -1.25
CA SER A 22 16.70 -1.41 -1.83
C SER A 22 16.88 -1.38 -3.34
N PHE A 23 16.08 -0.58 -4.06
CA PHE A 23 16.15 -0.48 -5.52
C PHE A 23 17.44 0.18 -5.97
N LEU A 24 17.95 1.16 -5.20
CA LEU A 24 19.25 1.78 -5.47
C LEU A 24 20.41 0.81 -5.24
N LEU A 25 20.35 -0.03 -4.20
CA LEU A 25 21.45 -0.93 -3.84
C LEU A 25 21.47 -2.24 -4.65
N LEU A 26 20.30 -2.81 -4.94
CA LEU A 26 20.17 -4.15 -5.52
C LEU A 26 19.45 -4.17 -6.87
N GLY A 27 18.93 -3.02 -7.32
CA GLY A 27 18.02 -2.96 -8.46
C GLY A 27 16.61 -3.51 -8.14
N PRO A 28 15.63 -3.25 -9.01
CA PRO A 28 14.32 -3.87 -8.91
C PRO A 28 14.42 -5.38 -9.22
N PRO A 29 13.61 -6.24 -8.57
CA PRO A 29 13.59 -7.67 -8.86
C PRO A 29 13.19 -7.92 -10.33
N PRO A 30 13.86 -8.85 -11.04
CA PRO A 30 13.67 -9.05 -12.48
C PRO A 30 12.36 -9.78 -12.83
N SER A 31 11.67 -10.37 -11.84
CA SER A 31 10.42 -11.12 -12.07
C SER A 31 9.56 -11.22 -10.80
N SER A 32 8.28 -11.55 -10.97
CA SER A 32 7.33 -11.78 -9.87
C SER A 32 7.78 -12.85 -8.88
N PHE A 33 8.52 -13.86 -9.35
CA PHE A 33 9.01 -14.95 -8.50
C PHE A 33 10.26 -14.53 -7.71
N ALA A 34 11.13 -13.70 -8.30
CA ALA A 34 12.26 -13.10 -7.59
C ALA A 34 11.81 -12.12 -6.50
N TRP A 35 10.60 -11.57 -6.64
CA TRP A 35 9.99 -10.61 -5.72
C TRP A 35 9.85 -11.16 -4.29
N LEU A 36 9.46 -12.44 -4.14
CA LEU A 36 9.35 -13.08 -2.82
C LEU A 36 10.70 -13.22 -2.13
N GLY A 37 11.74 -13.61 -2.88
CA GLY A 37 13.09 -13.70 -2.35
C GLY A 37 13.68 -12.33 -2.01
N TYR A 38 13.30 -11.29 -2.74
CA TYR A 38 13.75 -9.92 -2.52
C TYR A 38 13.31 -9.39 -1.15
N PHE A 39 12.02 -9.50 -0.81
CA PHE A 39 11.47 -9.00 0.46
C PHE A 39 11.92 -9.80 1.69
N GLY A 40 12.34 -11.05 1.52
CA GLY A 40 12.92 -11.86 2.59
C GLY A 40 14.41 -11.60 2.83
N LYS A 41 15.16 -11.18 1.81
CA LYS A 41 16.62 -10.98 1.88
C LYS A 41 17.02 -9.62 2.44
N ILE A 42 16.20 -8.60 2.19
CA ILE A 42 16.51 -7.23 2.62
C ILE A 42 15.95 -7.05 4.01
N ALA A 43 16.83 -6.70 4.94
CA ALA A 43 16.50 -6.51 6.32
C ALA A 43 17.31 -5.39 6.96
N TYR A 44 16.74 -4.80 8.00
CA TYR A 44 17.30 -3.68 8.74
C TYR A 44 17.53 -4.10 10.18
N HIS A 45 18.63 -3.65 10.76
CA HIS A 45 18.83 -3.75 12.19
C HIS A 45 18.02 -2.65 12.90
N VAL A 46 17.10 -3.06 13.77
CA VAL A 46 16.30 -2.16 14.61
C VAL A 46 16.47 -2.64 16.05
N GLY A 47 17.29 -1.91 16.81
CA GLY A 47 17.78 -2.42 18.10
C GLY A 47 18.57 -3.72 17.90
N ASP A 48 18.19 -4.76 18.66
CA ASP A 48 18.84 -6.08 18.62
C ASP A 48 18.22 -7.02 17.56
N GLU A 49 17.21 -6.56 16.81
CA GLU A 49 16.47 -7.39 15.87
C GLU A 49 16.82 -7.09 14.42
N LEU A 50 16.77 -8.13 13.59
CA LEU A 50 16.89 -8.02 12.14
C LEU A 50 15.49 -8.13 11.51
N ILE A 51 14.97 -7.01 11.01
CA ILE A 51 13.60 -6.90 10.49
C ILE A 51 13.64 -6.87 8.96
N SER A 52 13.12 -7.93 8.32
CA SER A 52 13.00 -7.99 6.86
C SER A 52 11.92 -7.07 6.32
N LEU A 53 11.98 -6.70 5.03
CA LEU A 53 10.92 -5.92 4.38
C LEU A 53 9.56 -6.62 4.46
N SER A 54 9.53 -7.96 4.35
CA SER A 54 8.29 -8.73 4.52
C SER A 54 7.72 -8.62 5.95
N SER A 55 8.59 -8.62 6.96
CA SER A 55 8.18 -8.47 8.36
C SER A 55 7.72 -7.04 8.66
N LEU A 56 8.42 -6.06 8.10
CA LEU A 56 8.05 -4.65 8.20
C LEU A 56 6.66 -4.40 7.59
N GLU A 57 6.41 -4.94 6.39
CA GLU A 57 5.12 -4.78 5.72
C GLU A 57 4.01 -5.52 6.48
N HIS A 58 4.14 -6.83 6.67
CA HIS A 58 3.02 -7.66 7.13
C HIS A 58 2.87 -7.71 8.66
N CYS A 59 3.95 -7.65 9.44
CA CYS A 59 3.89 -7.77 10.89
C CYS A 59 3.82 -6.42 11.62
N ILE A 60 4.37 -5.35 11.02
CA ILE A 60 4.44 -4.03 11.65
C ILE A 60 3.45 -3.05 11.03
N ILE A 61 3.58 -2.74 9.73
CA ILE A 61 2.74 -1.72 9.08
C ILE A 61 1.30 -2.21 8.93
N ARG A 62 1.11 -3.43 8.41
CA ARG A 62 -0.23 -4.02 8.23
C ARG A 62 -0.77 -4.63 9.51
N ALA A 63 0.10 -5.16 10.37
CA ALA A 63 -0.21 -5.77 11.67
C ALA A 63 -1.52 -6.57 11.73
N SER A 64 -2.65 -5.93 12.07
CA SER A 64 -3.97 -6.56 12.20
C SER A 64 -4.75 -6.76 10.89
N MET A 65 -4.22 -6.28 9.76
CA MET A 65 -4.83 -6.39 8.43
C MET A 65 -4.58 -7.75 7.78
N SER A 66 -5.39 -8.08 6.78
CA SER A 66 -5.37 -9.40 6.13
C SER A 66 -4.11 -9.65 5.29
N ALA A 67 -3.79 -10.93 5.16
CA ALA A 67 -2.75 -11.43 4.27
C ALA A 67 -3.22 -11.48 2.80
N PRO A 68 -2.30 -11.34 1.82
CA PRO A 68 -2.66 -11.40 0.40
C PRO A 68 -3.10 -12.82 0.00
N ARG A 69 -4.29 -12.94 -0.59
CA ARG A 69 -4.90 -14.24 -0.88
C ARG A 69 -4.28 -15.04 -2.03
N GLN A 70 -3.65 -14.39 -3.01
CA GLN A 70 -3.20 -15.04 -4.26
C GLN A 70 -1.74 -15.51 -4.26
N PHE A 71 -0.92 -15.05 -3.31
CA PHE A 71 0.50 -15.42 -3.20
C PHE A 71 0.80 -16.14 -1.88
N LEU A 72 0.12 -17.27 -1.70
CA LEU A 72 0.44 -18.31 -0.73
C LEU A 72 -0.11 -18.15 0.69
N SER A 73 -1.23 -18.84 0.92
CA SER A 73 -1.45 -19.52 2.20
C SER A 73 -0.49 -20.72 2.42
N LYS A 74 0.58 -20.86 1.62
CA LYS A 74 1.61 -21.91 1.70
C LYS A 74 3.06 -21.42 1.92
N PHE A 75 3.34 -20.12 1.83
CA PHE A 75 4.63 -19.58 2.28
C PHE A 75 4.36 -18.88 3.60
N LYS A 76 5.20 -19.21 4.58
CA LYS A 76 5.12 -18.64 5.92
C LYS A 76 5.36 -17.15 5.76
N LEU A 77 4.28 -16.37 5.77
CA LEU A 77 4.37 -14.99 6.23
C LEU A 77 5.19 -15.02 7.52
N PRO A 78 6.13 -14.09 7.71
CA PRO A 78 6.91 -14.06 8.93
C PRO A 78 5.96 -14.15 10.11
N SER A 79 6.23 -15.08 11.03
CA SER A 79 5.45 -15.17 12.26
C SER A 79 5.66 -13.86 12.99
N SER A 80 4.58 -13.12 13.25
CA SER A 80 4.69 -11.86 13.98
C SER A 80 5.29 -12.14 15.35
N ARG A 81 6.43 -11.53 15.66
CA ARG A 81 6.94 -11.40 17.03
C ARG A 81 6.35 -10.17 17.72
N PHE A 82 5.64 -9.34 16.96
CA PHE A 82 5.00 -8.11 17.39
C PHE A 82 3.50 -8.35 17.63
N ASP A 83 3.15 -9.40 18.38
CA ASP A 83 1.74 -9.76 18.64
C ASP A 83 0.97 -8.63 19.32
N TRP A 84 1.66 -7.81 20.11
CA TRP A 84 1.09 -6.60 20.71
C TRP A 84 0.58 -5.61 19.65
N LEU A 85 1.25 -5.48 18.50
CA LEU A 85 0.79 -4.62 17.40
C LEU A 85 -0.49 -5.16 16.76
N GLN A 86 -0.73 -6.47 16.77
CA GLN A 86 -1.99 -7.03 16.23
C GLN A 86 -3.21 -6.53 17.01
N THR A 87 -3.04 -6.20 18.30
CA THR A 87 -4.14 -5.73 19.16
C THR A 87 -4.23 -4.20 19.20
N HIS A 88 -3.10 -3.49 19.07
CA HIS A 88 -3.02 -2.03 19.25
C HIS A 88 -2.95 -1.25 17.92
N SER A 89 -2.80 -1.92 16.77
CA SER A 89 -2.77 -1.25 15.47
C SER A 89 -4.16 -0.77 15.04
N VAL A 90 -4.16 0.38 14.36
CA VAL A 90 -5.35 0.89 13.69
C VAL A 90 -5.49 0.18 12.35
N HIS A 91 -6.67 -0.39 12.13
CA HIS A 91 -7.01 -1.00 10.86
C HIS A 91 -7.41 0.09 9.86
N ASP A 92 -6.51 0.43 8.94
CA ASP A 92 -6.73 1.44 7.89
C ASP A 92 -6.63 0.81 6.49
N PRO A 93 -7.76 0.61 5.77
CA PRO A 93 -7.76 0.01 4.44
C PRO A 93 -6.99 0.83 3.40
N ARG A 94 -6.76 2.14 3.63
CA ARG A 94 -5.97 3.00 2.72
C ARG A 94 -4.52 2.55 2.62
N LEU A 95 -3.99 1.84 3.62
CA LEU A 95 -2.62 1.29 3.58
C LEU A 95 -2.40 0.36 2.38
N ASN A 96 -3.44 -0.31 1.89
CA ASN A 96 -3.38 -1.17 0.71
C ASN A 96 -2.98 -0.42 -0.59
N PHE A 97 -3.17 0.89 -0.66
CA PHE A 97 -2.80 1.73 -1.81
C PHE A 97 -1.49 2.50 -1.58
N ASN A 98 -1.11 2.65 -0.32
CA ASN A 98 0.05 3.42 0.13
C ASN A 98 1.32 2.56 0.22
N LEU A 99 1.16 1.25 0.47
CA LEU A 99 2.22 0.27 0.37
C LEU A 99 2.60 0.06 -1.09
N ASN A 100 3.59 0.80 -1.54
CA ASN A 100 4.04 0.77 -2.92
C ASN A 100 5.27 -0.13 -3.05
N CYS A 101 5.15 -1.06 -3.98
CA CYS A 101 6.08 -2.14 -4.19
C CYS A 101 6.95 -1.93 -5.46
N GLY A 102 6.81 -0.76 -6.11
CA GLY A 102 7.51 -0.40 -7.35
C GLY A 102 6.82 -0.86 -8.63
N SER A 103 5.75 -1.66 -8.51
CA SER A 103 4.99 -2.23 -9.63
C SER A 103 4.47 -1.16 -10.60
N LEU A 104 4.55 -1.44 -11.91
CA LEU A 104 3.92 -0.63 -12.98
C LEU A 104 2.41 -0.38 -12.77
N SER A 105 1.73 -1.21 -11.99
CA SER A 105 0.30 -1.09 -11.66
C SER A 105 0.02 -0.24 -10.41
N LEU A 106 1.06 0.27 -9.75
CA LEU A 106 0.99 1.19 -8.60
C LEU A 106 1.48 2.59 -9.00
N PRO A 107 1.24 3.65 -8.20
CA PRO A 107 1.74 4.99 -8.50
C PRO A 107 3.27 5.05 -8.69
N PRO A 108 3.80 5.95 -9.54
CA PRO A 108 5.25 6.06 -9.78
C PRO A 108 5.99 6.73 -8.64
N SER A 109 5.30 7.58 -7.89
CA SER A 109 5.88 8.34 -6.80
C SER A 109 5.25 7.97 -5.46
N VAL A 110 6.05 8.04 -4.39
CA VAL A 110 5.63 7.80 -3.01
C VAL A 110 6.05 8.96 -2.11
N PRO A 111 5.23 9.37 -1.14
CA PRO A 111 5.61 10.40 -0.21
C PRO A 111 6.55 9.85 0.87
N ILE A 112 7.24 10.75 1.55
CA ILE A 112 7.83 10.45 2.86
C ILE A 112 6.74 10.70 3.91
N TYR A 113 6.30 9.64 4.57
CA TYR A 113 5.22 9.76 5.54
C TYR A 113 5.68 10.46 6.82
N ARG A 114 4.89 11.43 7.28
CA ARG A 114 5.15 12.21 8.50
C ARG A 114 3.97 12.07 9.45
N GLY A 115 4.24 11.86 10.74
CA GLY A 115 3.20 11.59 11.74
C GLY A 115 2.14 12.69 11.82
N GLU A 116 2.55 13.94 11.67
CA GLU A 116 1.69 15.12 11.82
C GLU A 116 0.66 15.27 10.69
N ILE A 117 0.96 14.72 9.50
CA ILE A 117 0.11 14.85 8.30
C ILE A 117 -0.19 13.49 7.66
N LEU A 118 0.02 12.40 8.40
CA LEU A 118 -0.08 11.02 7.89
C LEU A 118 -1.45 10.76 7.26
N ASP A 119 -2.53 11.16 7.93
CA ASP A 119 -3.89 10.97 7.44
C ASP A 119 -4.12 11.62 6.07
N ALA A 120 -3.66 12.87 5.90
CA ALA A 120 -3.77 13.60 4.64
C ALA A 120 -2.93 12.95 3.53
N GLN A 121 -1.74 12.46 3.84
CA GLN A 121 -0.88 11.76 2.87
C GLN A 121 -1.50 10.43 2.42
N LEU A 122 -2.04 9.64 3.37
CA LEU A 122 -2.73 8.37 3.07
C LEU A 122 -3.95 8.59 2.19
N GLU A 123 -4.76 9.61 2.51
CA GLU A 123 -5.95 10.00 1.77
C GLU A 123 -5.62 10.46 0.35
N TRP A 124 -4.57 11.28 0.20
CA TRP A 124 -4.15 11.80 -1.09
C TRP A 124 -3.72 10.70 -2.05
N ILE A 125 -2.90 9.75 -1.57
CA ILE A 125 -2.41 8.63 -2.38
C ILE A 125 -3.55 7.69 -2.74
N ALA A 126 -4.41 7.34 -1.78
CA ALA A 126 -5.59 6.51 -2.03
C ALA A 126 -6.51 7.18 -3.08
N THR A 127 -6.77 8.48 -2.93
CA THR A 127 -7.55 9.28 -3.87
C THR A 127 -6.94 9.27 -5.27
N ARG A 128 -5.65 9.60 -5.39
CA ARG A 128 -4.94 9.65 -6.67
C ARG A 128 -4.93 8.29 -7.35
N TYR A 129 -4.63 7.23 -6.60
CA TYR A 129 -4.60 5.87 -7.12
C TYR A 129 -5.97 5.42 -7.63
N LEU A 130 -7.02 5.54 -6.82
CA LEU A 130 -8.35 5.09 -7.20
C LEU A 130 -8.95 5.92 -8.33
N ARG A 131 -8.72 7.24 -8.36
CA ARG A 131 -9.19 8.10 -9.47
C ARG A 131 -8.56 7.78 -10.82
N THR A 132 -7.31 7.32 -10.81
CA THR A 132 -6.55 7.00 -12.03
C THR A 132 -6.76 5.56 -12.49
N THR A 133 -7.05 4.65 -11.56
CA THR A 133 -7.20 3.22 -11.88
C THR A 133 -8.64 2.77 -12.06
N VAL A 134 -9.61 3.27 -11.30
CA VAL A 134 -11.01 2.85 -11.46
C VAL A 134 -11.54 3.31 -12.81
N GLN A 135 -12.06 2.34 -13.58
CA GLN A 135 -12.62 2.56 -14.91
C GLN A 135 -14.06 2.06 -14.96
N VAL A 136 -14.89 2.73 -15.75
CA VAL A 136 -16.25 2.30 -16.05
C VAL A 136 -16.38 2.26 -17.57
N SER A 137 -16.73 1.09 -18.11
CA SER A 137 -16.97 0.93 -19.55
C SER A 137 -18.31 1.53 -19.97
N ALA A 138 -18.53 1.67 -21.28
CA ALA A 138 -19.82 2.06 -21.82
C ALA A 138 -20.93 1.04 -21.48
N ASP A 139 -20.57 -0.26 -21.41
CA ASP A 139 -21.46 -1.38 -21.09
C ASP A 139 -21.64 -1.59 -19.57
N HIS A 140 -21.58 -0.51 -18.78
CA HIS A 140 -21.78 -0.56 -17.32
C HIS A 140 -20.89 -1.56 -16.55
N VAL A 141 -19.71 -1.91 -17.08
CA VAL A 141 -18.73 -2.76 -16.38
C VAL A 141 -17.78 -1.89 -15.57
N VAL A 142 -17.67 -2.14 -14.27
CA VAL A 142 -16.74 -1.43 -13.38
C VAL A 142 -15.46 -2.25 -13.22
N MET A 143 -14.32 -1.65 -13.56
CA MET A 143 -13.00 -2.23 -13.36
C MET A 143 -12.33 -1.58 -12.16
N ILE A 144 -11.99 -2.36 -11.13
CA ILE A 144 -11.31 -1.91 -9.92
C ILE A 144 -9.90 -2.51 -9.80
N PRO A 145 -8.97 -1.89 -9.06
CA PRO A 145 -7.63 -2.42 -8.81
C PRO A 145 -7.60 -3.87 -8.31
N LYS A 146 -6.62 -4.64 -8.77
CA LYS A 146 -6.39 -6.03 -8.32
C LYS A 146 -6.15 -6.16 -6.82
N VAL A 147 -5.63 -5.10 -6.19
CA VAL A 147 -5.40 -5.00 -4.75
C VAL A 147 -6.66 -5.35 -3.94
N PHE A 148 -7.84 -4.92 -4.39
CA PHE A 148 -9.11 -5.29 -3.76
C PHE A 148 -9.34 -6.79 -3.74
N ALA A 149 -8.95 -7.54 -4.78
CA ALA A 149 -9.09 -8.99 -4.78
C ALA A 149 -8.16 -9.68 -3.77
N TRP A 150 -6.95 -9.14 -3.59
CA TRP A 150 -5.93 -9.73 -2.71
C TRP A 150 -6.22 -9.48 -1.24
N TYR A 151 -6.71 -8.28 -0.93
CA TYR A 151 -6.92 -7.78 0.42
C TYR A 151 -8.38 -7.46 0.71
N ALA A 152 -9.32 -8.13 0.04
CA ALA A 152 -10.77 -7.92 0.21
C ALA A 152 -11.23 -7.98 1.67
N SER A 153 -10.52 -8.65 2.57
CA SER A 153 -10.89 -8.67 3.99
C SER A 153 -10.63 -7.36 4.72
N ASP A 154 -9.76 -6.50 4.18
CA ASP A 154 -9.50 -5.18 4.75
C ASP A 154 -10.60 -4.18 4.40
N PHE A 155 -11.43 -4.46 3.40
CA PHE A 155 -12.50 -3.56 2.97
C PHE A 155 -13.87 -3.99 3.48
N ALA A 156 -13.94 -5.07 4.26
CA ALA A 156 -15.19 -5.60 4.78
C ALA A 156 -15.65 -4.80 6.00
N HIS A 157 -16.97 -4.70 6.18
CA HIS A 157 -17.59 -4.09 7.36
C HIS A 157 -17.23 -4.81 8.67
N ALA A 158 -16.91 -6.11 8.60
CA ALA A 158 -16.52 -6.93 9.73
C ALA A 158 -15.15 -7.59 9.51
N ARG A 159 -14.30 -7.55 10.55
CA ARG A 159 -12.95 -8.13 10.53
C ARG A 159 -13.01 -9.64 10.23
N GLY A 160 -12.09 -10.10 9.39
CA GLY A 160 -11.99 -11.51 9.00
C GLY A 160 -13.04 -11.96 7.97
N ILE A 161 -14.05 -11.14 7.68
CA ILE A 161 -14.99 -11.38 6.58
C ILE A 161 -14.40 -10.86 5.28
N LYS A 162 -14.79 -11.44 4.16
CA LYS A 162 -14.36 -11.00 2.83
C LYS A 162 -15.35 -9.96 2.32
N ALA A 163 -14.88 -8.78 1.94
CA ALA A 163 -15.72 -7.87 1.18
C ALA A 163 -16.07 -8.51 -0.17
N SER A 164 -17.32 -8.33 -0.58
CA SER A 164 -17.76 -8.57 -1.94
C SER A 164 -17.08 -7.60 -2.91
N ALA A 165 -17.10 -7.91 -4.21
CA ALA A 165 -16.62 -6.98 -5.22
C ALA A 165 -17.42 -5.66 -5.21
N VAL A 166 -18.70 -5.73 -4.82
CA VAL A 166 -19.59 -4.58 -4.66
C VAL A 166 -19.11 -3.67 -3.54
N GLU A 167 -18.88 -4.20 -2.34
CA GLU A 167 -18.35 -3.42 -1.21
C GLU A 167 -16.98 -2.81 -1.52
N CYS A 168 -16.12 -3.53 -2.26
CA CYS A 168 -14.85 -2.97 -2.74
C CYS A 168 -15.05 -1.80 -3.71
N ALA A 169 -16.03 -1.88 -4.61
CA ALA A 169 -16.36 -0.81 -5.54
C ALA A 169 -17.00 0.39 -4.82
N GLU A 170 -17.87 0.15 -3.85
CA GLU A 170 -18.47 1.19 -2.98
C GLU A 170 -17.39 1.93 -2.19
N TYR A 171 -16.45 1.19 -1.58
CA TYR A 171 -15.29 1.77 -0.93
C TYR A 171 -14.51 2.67 -1.90
N ALA A 172 -14.25 2.19 -3.12
CA ALA A 172 -13.54 2.97 -4.13
C ALA A 172 -14.31 4.24 -4.53
N ALA A 173 -15.64 4.20 -4.60
CA ALA A 173 -16.47 5.32 -5.02
C ALA A 173 -16.38 6.54 -4.08
N ASN A 174 -16.06 6.34 -2.80
CA ASN A 174 -15.84 7.42 -1.85
C ASN A 174 -14.72 8.39 -2.29
N PHE A 175 -13.75 7.90 -3.06
CA PHE A 175 -12.58 8.64 -3.54
C PHE A 175 -12.79 9.28 -4.92
N LEU A 176 -13.95 9.08 -5.56
CA LEU A 176 -14.19 9.47 -6.96
C LEU A 176 -15.00 10.76 -7.14
N GLN A 177 -15.08 11.63 -6.12
CA GLN A 177 -16.02 12.75 -6.02
C GLN A 177 -16.14 13.67 -7.25
N LYS A 178 -15.10 13.81 -8.10
CA LYS A 178 -15.14 14.61 -9.35
C LYS A 178 -15.58 13.85 -10.62
N LYS A 179 -15.78 12.53 -10.58
CA LYS A 179 -16.29 11.71 -11.70
C LYS A 179 -17.74 11.29 -11.43
N ALA A 180 -18.68 12.23 -11.59
CA ALA A 180 -20.10 12.04 -11.27
C ALA A 180 -20.71 10.74 -11.81
N ARG A 181 -20.35 10.33 -13.04
CA ARG A 181 -20.82 9.07 -13.65
C ARG A 181 -20.47 7.83 -12.82
N VAL A 182 -19.24 7.71 -12.32
CA VAL A 182 -18.81 6.50 -11.59
C VAL A 182 -19.48 6.43 -10.23
N ARG A 183 -19.56 7.55 -9.52
CA ARG A 183 -20.24 7.62 -8.22
C ARG A 183 -21.74 7.31 -8.36
N VAL A 184 -22.39 7.84 -9.40
CA VAL A 184 -23.79 7.54 -9.70
C VAL A 184 -23.95 6.05 -10.05
N THR A 185 -23.11 5.47 -10.90
CA THR A 185 -23.21 4.05 -11.27
C THR A 185 -22.96 3.11 -10.09
N VAL A 186 -21.98 3.42 -9.22
CA VAL A 186 -21.68 2.58 -8.05
C VAL A 186 -22.76 2.75 -6.96
N ALA A 187 -23.21 3.98 -6.68
CA ALA A 187 -24.23 4.23 -5.66
C ALA A 187 -25.65 3.84 -6.10
N ALA A 188 -25.94 3.83 -7.42
CA ALA A 188 -27.24 3.45 -7.97
C ALA A 188 -27.37 1.95 -8.26
N THR A 189 -26.36 1.11 -7.96
CA THR A 189 -26.33 -0.35 -8.21
C THR A 189 -26.49 -0.80 -9.68
N THR A 190 -26.45 0.11 -10.66
CA THR A 190 -26.66 -0.21 -12.08
C THR A 190 -25.34 -0.58 -12.78
N PHE A 191 -24.71 -1.69 -12.41
CA PHE A 191 -23.57 -2.24 -13.15
C PHE A 191 -23.83 -3.70 -13.55
N ASP A 192 -23.47 -4.05 -14.78
CA ASP A 192 -23.68 -5.40 -15.33
C ASP A 192 -22.65 -6.39 -14.74
N SER A 193 -21.44 -5.92 -14.44
CA SER A 193 -20.42 -6.71 -13.73
C SER A 193 -19.31 -5.85 -13.13
N ILE A 194 -18.66 -6.38 -12.08
CA ILE A 194 -17.43 -5.83 -11.50
C ILE A 194 -16.27 -6.77 -11.82
N LYS A 195 -15.18 -6.21 -12.34
CA LYS A 195 -13.97 -6.95 -12.73
C LYS A 195 -12.74 -6.30 -12.11
N TYR A 196 -11.66 -7.07 -12.02
CA TYR A 196 -10.37 -6.59 -11.51
C TYR A 196 -9.41 -6.29 -12.66
N LEU A 197 -8.72 -5.15 -12.57
CA LEU A 197 -7.65 -4.81 -13.50
C LEU A 197 -6.50 -5.83 -13.44
N PRO A 198 -5.79 -6.07 -14.55
CA PRO A 198 -4.55 -6.83 -14.50
C PRO A 198 -3.51 -6.11 -13.62
N PHE A 199 -2.64 -6.89 -12.99
CA PHE A 199 -1.53 -6.36 -12.19
C PHE A 199 -0.20 -6.79 -12.80
N SER A 200 0.68 -5.84 -13.06
CA SER A 200 2.03 -6.08 -13.54
C SER A 200 3.00 -6.16 -12.37
N PHE A 201 3.75 -7.24 -12.29
CA PHE A 201 4.83 -7.39 -11.31
C PHE A 201 6.17 -6.82 -11.79
N HIS A 202 6.21 -6.28 -13.02
CA HIS A 202 7.36 -5.50 -13.47
C HIS A 202 7.47 -4.26 -12.60
N CYS A 203 8.68 -4.01 -12.12
CA CYS A 203 8.96 -2.89 -11.22
C CYS A 203 9.70 -1.79 -11.98
N ARG A 204 9.53 -0.56 -11.51
CA ARG A 204 10.30 0.61 -11.90
C ARG A 204 10.91 1.26 -10.68
N THR A 205 11.94 2.08 -10.89
CA THR A 205 12.46 2.96 -9.85
C THR A 205 11.36 3.91 -9.38
N LEU A 206 11.19 4.01 -8.07
CA LEU A 206 10.23 4.92 -7.45
C LEU A 206 10.84 6.31 -7.30
N SER A 207 10.04 7.33 -7.61
CA SER A 207 10.36 8.72 -7.29
C SER A 207 9.77 9.11 -5.93
N LEU A 208 10.41 10.07 -5.26
CA LEU A 208 9.84 10.67 -4.07
C LEU A 208 8.84 11.75 -4.48
N LEU A 209 7.72 11.79 -3.78
CA LEU A 209 6.70 12.82 -3.90
C LEU A 209 6.89 13.82 -2.76
N THR A 210 7.00 15.11 -3.07
CA THR A 210 7.14 16.15 -2.05
C THR A 210 5.78 16.55 -1.49
N ASP A 211 5.78 17.14 -0.29
CA ASP A 211 4.54 17.66 0.30
C ASP A 211 3.94 18.82 -0.51
N GLU A 212 4.77 19.58 -1.23
CA GLU A 212 4.32 20.64 -2.15
C GLU A 212 3.54 20.06 -3.33
N GLU A 213 3.99 18.93 -3.90
CA GLU A 213 3.28 18.22 -4.98
C GLU A 213 1.96 17.60 -4.51
N MET A 214 1.82 17.34 -3.21
CA MET A 214 0.57 16.86 -2.60
C MET A 214 -0.38 17.99 -2.19
N ALA A 215 0.09 19.24 -2.18
CA ALA A 215 -0.72 20.37 -1.78
C ALA A 215 -1.97 20.50 -2.68
N PRO A 216 -3.13 20.91 -2.12
CA PRO A 216 -4.41 20.94 -2.84
C PRO A 216 -4.44 21.86 -4.08
N HIS A 217 -3.44 22.72 -4.26
CA HIS A 217 -3.29 23.59 -5.44
C HIS A 217 -2.62 22.92 -6.64
N ALA A 218 -2.06 21.71 -6.49
CA ALA A 218 -1.32 21.00 -7.54
C ALA A 218 -2.15 19.95 -8.31
N ALA A 219 -3.47 19.84 -8.08
CA ALA A 219 -4.33 18.73 -8.54
C ALA A 219 -5.60 19.11 -9.31
#